data_AF-A0A3N7F0J6-F1
#
_entry.id   AF-A0A3N7F0J6-F1
#
_cell.length_a   1.000
_cell.length_b   1.000
_cell.length_c   1.000
_cell.angle_alpha   90.00
_cell.angle_beta   90.00
_cell.angle_gamma   90.00
#
_symmetry.space_group_name_H-M   'P 1'
#
loop_
_entity.id
_entity.type
_entity.pdbx_description
1 polymer ?
#
loop_
_entity_poly.entity_id
_entity_poly.type
_entity_poly.pdbx_seq_one_letter_code
_entity_poly.pdbx_strand_id
1 'polypeptide(L)' 'MPDKDNHLLSSSDAGLARVTEDLIELLIARGAIRFTDLPLAAQNKLLERKETRARLSNSLDLLGEDSGNETI' A
#
# COMPACT_ATOMS: atom_id res chain seq x y z
N MET A 1 16.61 25.15 -9.10
CA MET A 1 15.35 24.79 -8.43
C MET A 1 15.09 23.33 -8.77
N PRO A 2 14.92 22.42 -7.80
CA PRO A 2 14.47 21.07 -8.13
C PRO A 2 13.12 21.16 -8.85
N ASP A 3 12.99 20.42 -9.94
CA ASP A 3 11.88 20.55 -10.89
C ASP A 3 10.54 20.25 -10.20
N LYS A 4 9.76 21.30 -9.95
CA LYS A 4 8.42 21.22 -9.33
C LYS A 4 7.53 20.19 -10.03
N ASP A 5 7.69 20.07 -11.34
CA ASP A 5 6.94 19.14 -12.19
C ASP A 5 7.23 17.68 -11.81
N ASN A 6 8.47 17.35 -11.43
CA ASN A 6 8.84 15.99 -11.02
C ASN A 6 8.20 15.60 -9.67
N HIS A 7 8.08 16.56 -8.75
CA HIS A 7 7.37 16.33 -7.48
C HIS A 7 5.85 16.19 -7.68
N LEU A 8 5.26 16.98 -8.59
CA LEU A 8 3.83 16.86 -8.92
C LEU A 8 3.52 15.50 -9.56
N LEU A 9 4.33 15.06 -10.53
CA LEU A 9 4.21 13.75 -11.15
C LEU A 9 4.34 12.62 -10.12
N SER A 10 5.39 12.67 -9.29
CA SER A 10 5.62 11.64 -8.27
C SER A 10 4.45 11.52 -7.28
N SER A 11 3.85 12.64 -6.87
CA SER A 11 2.69 12.63 -5.98
C SER A 11 1.42 12.04 -6.65
N SER A 12 1.19 12.37 -7.91
CA SER A 12 0.08 11.83 -8.71
C SER A 12 0.25 10.32 -8.93
N ASP A 13 1.46 9.87 -9.28
CA ASP A 13 1.80 8.46 -9.51
C ASP A 13 1.60 7.62 -8.24
N ALA A 14 1.93 8.18 -7.07
CA ALA A 14 1.70 7.53 -5.79
C ALA A 14 0.20 7.29 -5.53
N GLY A 15 -0.65 8.26 -5.86
CA GLY A 15 -2.10 8.14 -5.77
C GLY A 15 -2.67 7.09 -6.72
N LEU A 16 -2.25 7.14 -7.99
CA LEU A 16 -2.66 6.18 -9.01
C LEU A 16 -2.30 4.74 -8.63
N ALA A 17 -1.11 4.53 -8.08
CA ALA A 17 -0.66 3.21 -7.66
C ALA A 17 -1.52 2.63 -6.51
N ARG A 18 -2.00 3.47 -5.57
CA ARG A 18 -2.93 3.02 -4.51
C ARG A 18 -4.28 2.59 -5.08
N VAL A 19 -4.87 3.41 -5.93
CA VAL A 19 -6.17 3.10 -6.57
C VAL A 19 -6.07 1.84 -7.42
N THR A 20 -4.96 1.67 -8.14
CA THR A 20 -4.71 0.48 -8.96
C THR A 20 -4.62 -0.78 -8.09
N GLU A 21 -3.93 -0.70 -6.95
CA GLU A 21 -3.82 -1.80 -6.00
C GLU A 21 -5.18 -2.19 -5.41
N ASP A 22 -5.98 -1.22 -4.98
CA ASP A 22 -7.33 -1.44 -4.44
C ASP A 22 -8.26 -2.04 -5.50
N LEU A 23 -8.16 -1.59 -6.76
CA LEU A 23 -8.92 -2.14 -7.87
C LEU A 23 -8.54 -3.61 -8.14
N ILE A 24 -7.24 -3.93 -8.15
CA ILE A 24 -6.77 -5.31 -8.33
C ILE A 24 -7.30 -6.20 -7.19
N GLU A 25 -7.22 -5.75 -5.95
CA GLU A 25 -7.76 -6.48 -4.80
C GLU A 25 -9.26 -6.71 -4.92
N LEU A 26 -10.02 -5.70 -5.33
CA LEU A 26 -11.47 -5.81 -5.54
C LEU A 26 -11.80 -6.82 -6.65
N LEU A 27 -11.06 -6.80 -7.76
CA LEU A 27 -11.26 -7.74 -8.87
C LEU A 27 -10.94 -9.18 -8.47
N ILE A 28 -9.88 -9.39 -7.68
CA ILE A 28 -9.53 -10.70 -7.12
C ILE A 28 -10.62 -11.17 -6.14
N ALA A 29 -11.07 -10.30 -5.24
CA ALA A 29 -12.09 -10.62 -4.25
C ALA A 29 -13.44 -11.00 -4.89
N ARG A 30 -13.78 -10.39 -6.03
CA ARG A 30 -14.97 -10.74 -6.82
C ARG A 30 -14.77 -11.99 -7.70
N GLY A 31 -13.56 -12.56 -7.74
CA GLY A 31 -13.22 -13.68 -8.62
C GLY A 31 -13.19 -13.31 -10.11
N ALA A 32 -13.11 -12.02 -10.45
CA ALA A 32 -13.04 -11.56 -11.83
C ALA A 32 -11.69 -11.85 -12.49
N ILE A 33 -10.61 -11.84 -11.69
CA ILE A 33 -9.26 -12.27 -12.07
C ILE A 33 -8.65 -13.08 -10.93
N ARG A 34 -7.67 -13.95 -11.21
CA ARG A 34 -6.83 -14.57 -10.18
C ARG A 34 -5.52 -13.83 -10.09
N PHE A 35 -4.93 -13.81 -8.89
CA PHE A 35 -3.59 -13.23 -8.69
C PHE A 35 -2.53 -13.86 -9.60
N THR A 36 -2.64 -15.16 -9.85
CA THR A 36 -1.75 -15.94 -10.73
C THR A 36 -1.88 -15.58 -12.21
N ASP A 37 -2.93 -14.86 -12.61
CA ASP A 37 -3.15 -14.45 -13.99
C ASP A 37 -2.34 -13.18 -14.33
N LEU A 38 -1.80 -12.49 -13.32
CA LEU A 38 -0.97 -11.31 -13.48
C LEU A 38 0.48 -11.69 -13.85
N PRO A 39 1.22 -10.84 -14.59
CA PRO A 39 2.63 -11.06 -14.84
C PRO A 39 3.44 -11.17 -13.54
N LEU A 40 4.49 -11.99 -13.53
CA LEU A 40 5.32 -12.23 -12.33
C LEU A 40 5.84 -10.94 -11.69
N ALA A 41 6.22 -9.95 -12.52
CA ALA A 41 6.65 -8.64 -12.04
C ALA A 41 5.54 -7.89 -11.28
N ALA A 42 4.28 -8.00 -11.73
CA ALA A 42 3.14 -7.39 -11.04
C ALA A 42 2.82 -8.13 -9.74
N GLN A 43 2.88 -9.47 -9.75
CA GLN A 43 2.70 -10.28 -8.55
C GLN A 43 3.70 -9.89 -7.46
N ASN A 44 5.00 -9.82 -7.79
CA ASN A 44 6.05 -9.44 -6.86
C ASN A 44 5.84 -8.04 -6.27
N LYS A 45 5.50 -7.05 -7.12
CA LYS A 45 5.23 -5.68 -6.66
C LYS A 45 4.03 -5.58 -5.71
N LEU A 46 2.96 -6.32 -6.00
CA LEU A 46 1.78 -6.36 -5.14
C LEU A 46 2.09 -7.01 -3.78
N LEU A 47 2.92 -8.06 -3.77
CA LEU A 47 3.35 -8.71 -2.54
C LEU A 47 4.22 -7.78 -1.69
N GLU A 48 5.23 -7.14 -2.28
CA GLU A 48 6.11 -6.18 -1.61
C GLU A 48 5.32 -5.02 -0.99
N ARG A 49 4.32 -4.50 -1.70
CA ARG A 49 3.45 -3.44 -1.18
C ARG A 49 2.59 -3.90 -0.02
N LYS A 50 2.00 -5.10 -0.11
CA LYS A 50 1.23 -5.68 1.01
C LYS A 50 2.09 -5.86 2.25
N GLU A 51 3.31 -6.36 2.11
CA GLU A 51 4.24 -6.47 3.23
C GLU A 51 4.61 -5.10 3.81
N THR A 52 4.90 -4.13 2.95
CA THR A 52 5.24 -2.76 3.39
C THR A 52 4.10 -2.13 4.17
N ARG A 53 2.86 -2.30 3.70
CA ARG A 53 1.65 -1.83 4.39
C ARG A 53 1.43 -2.55 5.71
N ALA A 54 1.59 -3.87 5.74
CA ALA A 54 1.47 -4.67 6.96
C ALA A 54 2.49 -4.20 8.02
N ARG A 55 3.76 -4.01 7.63
CA ARG A 55 4.81 -3.51 8.52
C ARG A 55 4.50 -2.10 9.05
N LEU A 56 4.02 -1.20 8.20
CA LEU A 56 3.64 0.15 8.62
C LEU A 56 2.43 0.14 9.56
N SER A 57 1.42 -0.69 9.27
CA SER A 57 0.25 -0.86 10.14
C SER A 57 0.66 -1.44 11.50
N ASN A 58 1.50 -2.48 11.53
CA ASN A 58 2.02 -3.05 12.77
C ASN A 58 2.85 -2.05 13.56
N SER A 59 3.68 -1.25 12.88
CA SER A 59 4.45 -0.19 13.53
C SER A 59 3.57 0.91 14.11
N LEU A 60 2.44 1.22 13.48
CA LEU A 60 1.49 2.22 13.99
C LEU A 60 0.70 1.68 15.18
N ASP A 61 0.33 0.40 15.14
CA ASP A 61 -0.36 -0.32 16.23
C ASP A 61 0.49 -0.34 17.51
N LEU A 62 1.78 -0.68 17.37
CA LEU A 62 2.75 -0.67 18.48
C LEU A 62 2.98 0.71 19.11
N LEU A 63 2.74 1.80 18.36
CA LEU A 63 2.83 3.17 18.88
C LEU A 63 1.52 3.64 19.54
N GLY A 64 0.41 2.93 19.32
CA GLY A 64 -0.88 3.21 19.95
C GLY A 64 -1.04 2.63 21.35
N GLU A 65 -0.28 1.58 21.68
CA GLU A 65 -0.40 0.87 22.97
C GLU A 65 0.40 1.51 24.13
N ASP A 66 1.30 2.47 23.86
CA ASP A 66 2.18 3.11 24.88
C ASP A 66 1.58 4.39 25.51
N SER A 67 0.32 4.75 25.21
CA SER A 67 -0.29 6.02 25.65
C SER A 67 -1.51 5.86 26.58
N GLY A 68 -1.52 4.83 27.44
CA GLY A 68 -2.69 4.50 28.25
C GLY A 68 -2.50 3.87 29.62
N ASN A 69 -1.33 3.97 30.28
CA ASN A 69 -1.21 3.46 31.65
C ASN A 69 -0.44 4.39 32.60
N GLU A 70 -1.04 5.53 32.94
CA GLU A 70 -0.77 6.21 34.21
C GLU A 70 -1.85 5.78 35.20
N THR A 71 -1.53 4.77 35.99
CA THR A 71 -2.38 4.17 37.03
C THR A 71 -2.41 5.12 38.24
N ILE A 72 -3.60 5.62 38.61
CA ILE A 72 -3.90 6.20 39.94
C ILE A 72 -4.14 5.06 40.92
#